data_AF-A0A3D9CU10-F1
#
_entry.id   AF-A0A3D9CU10-F1
#
_cell.length_a   1.000
_cell.length_b   1.000
_cell.length_c   1.000
_cell.angle_alpha   90.00
_cell.angle_beta   90.00
_cell.angle_gamma   90.00
#
_symmetry.space_group_name_H-M   'P 1'
#
loop_
_entity.id
_entity.type
_entity.pdbx_description
1 polymer ?
#
loop_
_entity_poly.entity_id
_entity_poly.type
_entity_poly.pdbx_seq_one_letter_code
_entity_poly.pdbx_strand_id
1 'polypeptide(L)' 'MKKKMRICIYPKDVATLLGYSEGHSRRVLRKIKKELQKEKKDKLSISEFCTYMKLSELEVCKSLNLLPRK' A
#
# COMPACT_ATOMS: atom_id res chain seq x y z
N MET A 1 18.34 9.53 12.15
CA MET A 1 17.95 8.12 11.87
C MET A 1 17.38 8.03 10.45
N LYS A 2 18.02 7.29 9.54
CA LYS A 2 17.63 7.22 8.12
C LYS A 2 16.32 6.44 8.00
N LYS A 3 15.23 7.14 7.67
CA LYS A 3 13.90 6.55 7.52
C LYS A 3 13.90 5.66 6.28
N LYS A 4 13.70 4.35 6.45
CA LYS A 4 13.56 3.44 5.31
C LYS A 4 12.26 3.79 4.58
N MET A 5 12.35 4.51 3.47
CA MET A 5 11.23 4.66 2.53
C MET A 5 10.92 3.29 1.97
N ARG A 6 9.81 2.71 2.42
CA ARG A 6 9.25 1.49 1.84
C ARG A 6 8.49 1.90 0.58
N ILE A 7 8.94 1.41 -0.58
CA ILE A 7 8.29 1.69 -1.87
C ILE A 7 7.11 0.72 -2.10
N CYS A 8 7.25 -0.53 -1.63
CA CYS A 8 6.24 -1.57 -1.78
C CYS A 8 5.23 -1.56 -0.62
N ILE A 9 3.96 -1.83 -0.94
CA ILE A 9 2.88 -1.97 0.03
C ILE A 9 2.61 -3.44 0.37
N TYR A 10 2.42 -3.75 1.65
CA TYR A 10 2.10 -5.10 2.12
C TYR A 10 0.66 -5.21 2.63
N PRO A 11 0.12 -6.44 2.74
CA PRO A 11 -1.25 -6.64 3.25
C PRO A 11 -1.49 -6.03 4.64
N LYS A 12 -0.47 -6.00 5.50
CA LYS A 12 -0.53 -5.38 6.83
C LYS A 12 -0.71 -3.87 6.76
N ASP A 13 -0.04 -3.22 5.81
CA ASP A 13 -0.18 -1.79 5.58
C ASP A 13 -1.59 -1.48 5.08
N VAL A 14 -2.06 -2.24 4.09
CA VAL A 14 -3.44 -2.11 3.56
C VAL A 14 -4.50 -2.36 4.63
N ALA A 15 -4.31 -3.36 5.48
CA ALA A 15 -5.20 -3.64 6.62
C ALA A 15 -5.27 -2.44 7.57
N THR A 16 -4.12 -1.84 7.88
CA THR A 16 -4.03 -0.66 8.76
C THR A 16 -4.66 0.58 8.10
N LEU A 17 -4.44 0.78 6.80
CA LEU A 17 -4.94 1.93 6.05
C LEU A 17 -6.45 1.90 5.83
N LEU A 18 -7.00 0.72 5.53
CA LEU A 18 -8.42 0.56 5.17
C LEU A 18 -9.29 0.03 6.32
N GLY A 19 -8.70 -0.35 7.47
CA GLY A 19 -9.44 -0.94 8.58
C GLY A 19 -9.96 -2.35 8.30
N TYR A 20 -9.29 -3.11 7.42
CA TYR A 20 -9.69 -4.45 7.01
C TYR A 20 -8.92 -5.54 7.74
N SER A 21 -9.47 -6.76 7.76
CA SER A 21 -8.72 -7.95 8.16
C SER A 21 -7.59 -8.25 7.17
N GLU A 22 -6.48 -8.83 7.63
CA GLU A 22 -5.34 -9.19 6.76
C GLU A 22 -5.75 -10.06 5.55
N GLY A 23 -6.75 -10.94 5.72
CA GLY A 23 -7.28 -11.77 4.65
C GLY A 23 -7.97 -10.96 3.56
N HIS A 24 -8.80 -9.99 3.95
CA HIS A 24 -9.47 -9.09 3.01
C HIS A 24 -8.45 -8.20 2.29
N SER A 25 -7.45 -7.69 3.00
CA SER A 25 -6.35 -6.91 2.42
C SER A 25 -5.55 -7.69 1.37
N ARG A 26 -5.28 -8.98 1.60
CA ARG A 26 -4.65 -9.85 0.58
C ARG A 26 -5.51 -9.99 -0.67
N ARG A 27 -6.83 -10.12 -0.51
CA ARG A 27 -7.77 -10.21 -1.64
C ARG A 27 -7.81 -8.90 -2.43
N VAL A 28 -7.85 -7.77 -1.74
CA VAL A 28 -7.75 -6.44 -2.34
C VAL A 28 -6.48 -6.32 -3.18
N LEU A 29 -5.31 -6.61 -2.60
CA LEU A 29 -4.05 -6.55 -3.34
C LEU A 29 -4.02 -7.46 -4.56
N ARG A 30 -4.55 -8.69 -4.46
CA ARG A 30 -4.67 -9.60 -5.61
C ARG A 30 -5.57 -9.04 -6.71
N LYS A 31 -6.69 -8.40 -6.33
CA LYS A 31 -7.60 -7.74 -7.28
C LYS A 31 -6.87 -6.61 -8.01
N ILE A 32 -6.18 -5.73 -7.28
CA ILE A 32 -5.42 -4.62 -7.87
C ILE A 32 -4.35 -5.15 -8.85
N LYS A 33 -3.58 -6.18 -8.47
CA LYS A 33 -2.59 -6.79 -9.38
C LYS A 33 -3.21 -7.32 -10.66
N LYS A 34 -4.39 -7.96 -10.56
CA LYS A 34 -5.11 -8.50 -11.70
C LYS A 34 -5.55 -7.38 -12.66
N GLU A 35 -6.05 -6.28 -12.13
CA GLU A 35 -6.46 -5.11 -12.91
C GLU A 35 -5.26 -4.42 -13.58
N LEU A 36 -4.11 -4.38 -12.90
CA LEU A 36 -2.85 -3.86 -13.44
C LEU A 36 -2.11 -4.85 -14.36
N GLN A 37 -2.70 -6.02 -14.65
CA GLN A 37 -2.10 -7.11 -15.45
C GLN A 37 -0.70 -7.54 -14.98
N LYS A 38 -0.39 -7.40 -13.70
CA LYS A 38 0.91 -7.78 -13.12
C LYS A 38 0.97 -9.25 -12.73
N GLU A 39 2.17 -9.82 -12.74
CA GLU A 39 2.36 -11.19 -12.26
C GLU A 39 2.17 -11.30 -10.74
N LYS A 40 1.80 -12.51 -10.28
CA LYS A 40 1.61 -12.77 -8.83
C LYS A 40 2.86 -12.48 -8.01
N LYS A 41 4.04 -12.69 -8.61
CA LYS A 41 5.37 -12.45 -8.01
C LYS A 41 5.71 -10.97 -7.89
N ASP A 42 5.15 -10.12 -8.75
CA ASP A 42 5.44 -8.69 -8.74
C ASP A 42 4.96 -8.03 -7.46
N LYS A 43 5.71 -7.06 -6.98
CA LYS A 43 5.33 -6.25 -5.83
C LYS A 43 4.44 -5.10 -6.30
N LEU A 44 3.53 -4.69 -5.42
CA LEU A 44 2.66 -3.55 -5.65
C LEU A 44 3.27 -2.36 -4.90
N SER A 45 3.42 -1.23 -5.58
CA SER A 45 3.98 -0.02 -4.97
C SER A 45 2.91 0.78 -4.25
N ILE A 46 3.29 1.60 -3.27
CA ILE A 46 2.35 2.49 -2.57
C ILE A 46 1.67 3.44 -3.56
N SER A 47 2.42 3.98 -4.52
CA SER A 47 1.89 4.84 -5.59
C SER A 47 0.78 4.15 -6.38
N GLU A 48 1.04 2.95 -6.89
CA GLU A 48 0.06 2.16 -7.67
C GLU A 48 -1.20 1.83 -6.88
N PHE A 49 -1.04 1.51 -5.59
CA PHE A 49 -2.16 1.32 -4.69
C PHE A 49 -2.97 2.60 -4.51
N CYS A 50 -2.30 3.74 -4.29
CA CYS A 50 -2.93 5.04 -4.13
C CYS A 50 -3.68 5.46 -5.42
N THR A 51 -3.06 5.26 -6.59
CA THR A 51 -3.70 5.50 -7.90
C THR A 51 -4.96 4.65 -8.07
N TYR A 52 -4.90 3.36 -7.73
CA TYR A 52 -6.05 2.46 -7.87
C TYR A 52 -7.18 2.82 -6.88
N MET A 53 -6.84 3.06 -5.62
CA MET A 53 -7.80 3.37 -4.56
C MET A 53 -8.26 4.82 -4.56
N LYS A 54 -7.69 5.67 -5.44
CA LYS A 54 -7.89 7.12 -5.45
C LYS A 54 -7.62 7.76 -4.09
N LEU A 55 -6.58 7.27 -3.40
CA LEU A 55 -6.14 7.78 -2.11
C LEU A 55 -4.94 8.71 -2.28
N SER A 56 -4.81 9.68 -1.38
CA SER A 56 -3.66 10.59 -1.37
C SER A 56 -2.42 9.86 -0.86
N GLU A 57 -1.36 9.79 -1.68
CA GLU A 57 -0.06 9.21 -1.26
C GLU A 57 0.49 9.86 0.01
N LEU A 58 0.23 11.17 0.18
CA LEU A 58 0.61 11.94 1.36
C LEU A 58 -0.10 11.45 2.63
N GLU A 59 -1.41 11.18 2.56
CA GLU A 59 -2.18 10.69 3.71
C GLU A 59 -1.78 9.26 4.06
N VAL A 60 -1.58 8.43 3.04
CA VAL A 60 -1.09 7.05 3.22
C VAL A 60 0.30 7.05 3.86
N CYS A 61 1.22 7.89 3.37
CA CYS A 61 2.54 8.05 3.97
C CYS A 61 2.46 8.58 5.40
N LYS A 62 1.53 9.50 5.71
CA LYS A 62 1.32 10.02 7.06
C LYS A 62 0.83 8.92 8.00
N SER A 63 -0.17 8.15 7.61
CA SER A 63 -0.74 7.04 8.38
C SER A 63 0.26 5.93 8.65
N LEU A 64 1.11 5.60 7.67
CA LEU A 64 2.20 4.63 7.86
C LEU A 64 3.40 5.20 8.63
N ASN A 65 3.29 6.42 9.16
CA ASN A 65 4.39 7.14 9.81
C ASN A 65 5.64 7.12 8.92
N LEU A 66 5.52 7.36 7.61
CA LEU A 66 6.63 7.43 6.66
C LEU A 66 7.23 8.85 6.53
N LEU A 67 6.59 9.88 7.09
CA LEU A 67 7.06 11.27 7.00
C LEU A 67 8.16 11.60 8.02
N PRO A 68 9.29 12.22 7.64
CA PRO A 68 10.26 12.73 8.61
C PRO A 68 9.54 13.71 9.55
N ARG A 69 9.66 13.49 10.86
CA ARG A 69 9.25 14.53 11.82
C ARG A 69 10.22 15.69 11.65
N LYS A 70 9.67 16.88 11.39
CA LYS A 70 10.42 18.15 11.44
C LYS A 70 10.98 18.36 12.84
#